data_AF-A0A0Q8NGC9-F1
#
_entry.id   AF-A0A0Q8NGC9-F1
#
_cell.length_a   1.000
_cell.length_b   1.000
_cell.length_c   1.000
_cell.angle_alpha   90.00
_cell.angle_beta   90.00
_cell.angle_gamma   90.00
#
_symmetry.space_group_name_H-M   'P 1'
#
loop_
_entity.id
_entity.type
_entity.pdbx_description
1 polymer ?
#
loop_
_entity_poly.entity_id
_entity_poly.type
_entity_poly.pdbx_seq_one_letter_code
_entity_poly.pdbx_strand_id
1 'polypeptide(L)'
;MSEFIVSRRNVLATAGVALAAGSVAAMASSPALAEQGNMEAALRQLQNALNALHRATPNKGGHKERAAELVEQAMAEVQAGIDYAATHGGG
;
A
#
# COMPACT_ATOMS: atom_id res chain seq x y z
N MET A 1 -1.41 27.41 39.54
CA MET A 1 -2.37 26.71 38.68
C MET A 1 -1.77 26.76 37.28
N SER A 2 -0.96 25.77 36.92
CA SER A 2 -1.42 24.57 36.19
C SER A 2 -1.88 24.99 34.81
N GLU A 3 -0.94 25.07 33.86
CA GLU A 3 -0.62 24.00 32.89
C GLU A 3 -1.77 23.74 31.92
N PHE A 4 -1.49 23.70 30.61
CA PHE A 4 -1.75 22.50 29.80
C PHE A 4 -1.12 22.63 28.40
N ILE A 5 -0.50 21.52 28.02
CA ILE A 5 0.20 21.15 26.79
C ILE A 5 -0.77 21.08 25.59
N VAL A 6 -0.38 21.57 24.42
CA VAL A 6 -1.18 21.61 23.17
C VAL A 6 -0.90 20.42 22.25
N SER A 7 -1.97 19.82 21.71
CA SER A 7 -1.98 18.72 20.75
C SER A 7 -2.84 19.06 19.52
N ARG A 8 -2.23 18.86 18.34
CA ARG A 8 -2.76 18.47 17.00
C ARG A 8 -3.62 19.46 16.17
N ARG A 9 -3.01 19.93 15.05
CA ARG A 9 -3.56 20.51 13.78
C ARG A 9 -4.04 21.98 13.91
N ASN A 10 -3.57 23.00 13.17
CA ASN A 10 -3.50 23.16 11.70
C ASN A 10 -2.91 24.56 11.27
N VAL A 11 -2.12 24.62 10.18
CA VAL A 11 -1.96 25.62 9.04
C VAL A 11 -1.81 27.19 9.11
N LEU A 12 -0.69 27.75 8.56
CA LEU A 12 -0.12 29.15 8.46
C LEU A 12 -1.03 30.25 7.86
N ALA A 13 -0.80 31.55 8.18
CA ALA A 13 -1.45 32.73 7.55
C ALA A 13 -0.49 33.80 6.99
N THR A 14 -0.92 34.43 5.88
CA THR A 14 -0.41 35.64 5.20
C THR A 14 -1.28 36.86 5.52
N ALA A 15 -0.69 38.06 5.62
CA ALA A 15 -1.31 39.25 6.22
C ALA A 15 -2.22 40.09 5.28
N GLY A 16 -3.53 40.07 5.58
CA GLY A 16 -4.47 41.19 5.46
C GLY A 16 -5.09 41.42 6.84
N VAL A 17 -5.52 42.64 7.19
CA VAL A 17 -6.09 42.95 8.52
C VAL A 17 -7.41 42.22 8.72
N ALA A 18 -7.27 41.00 9.23
CA ALA A 18 -8.16 40.30 10.13
C ALA A 18 -7.21 39.61 11.12
N LEU A 19 -7.41 39.82 12.42
CA LEU A 19 -6.59 39.27 13.50
C LEU A 19 -6.76 37.75 13.61
N ALA A 20 -6.36 37.00 12.59
CA ALA A 20 -6.46 35.55 12.54
C ALA A 20 -5.04 34.97 12.59
N ALA A 21 -4.67 34.52 13.79
CA ALA A 21 -3.39 33.91 14.13
C ALA A 21 -3.01 32.80 13.12
N GLY A 22 -1.99 33.08 12.30
CA GLY A 22 -1.55 32.21 11.21
C GLY A 22 -0.75 31.00 11.68
N SER A 23 -1.35 29.83 11.58
CA SER A 23 -0.96 28.65 12.35
C SER A 23 -0.10 27.63 11.59
N VAL A 24 1.14 27.89 11.16
CA VAL A 24 2.10 26.90 10.56
C VAL A 24 1.60 25.48 10.26
N ALA A 25 1.32 25.24 8.98
CA ALA A 25 0.94 23.94 8.46
C ALA A 25 2.16 23.07 8.45
N ALA A 26 2.31 22.22 9.45
CA ALA A 26 3.05 21.00 9.25
C ALA A 26 2.33 20.22 8.15
N MET A 27 2.84 20.35 6.93
CA MET A 27 2.60 19.43 5.82
C MET A 27 3.16 18.09 6.28
N ALA A 28 2.35 17.35 7.03
CA ALA A 28 2.63 15.97 7.39
C ALA A 28 2.52 15.16 6.10
N SER A 29 3.65 15.02 5.42
CA SER A 29 3.90 13.99 4.43
C SER A 29 3.46 12.67 5.07
N SER A 30 2.25 12.22 4.73
CA SER A 30 1.73 10.98 5.26
C SER A 30 2.46 9.86 4.51
N PRO A 31 3.35 9.07 5.14
CA PRO A 31 3.95 7.93 4.45
C PRO A 31 2.93 6.80 4.25
N ALA A 32 1.65 7.02 4.55
CA ALA A 32 0.60 6.03 4.43
C ALA A 32 0.40 5.51 2.99
N LEU A 33 0.87 6.24 1.98
CA LEU A 33 0.91 5.78 0.58
C LEU A 33 2.32 5.39 0.08
N ALA A 34 3.36 5.51 0.91
CA ALA A 34 4.75 5.38 0.49
C ALA A 34 5.27 3.93 0.39
N GLU A 35 4.53 2.91 0.84
CA GLU A 35 5.12 1.56 1.00
C GLU A 35 4.04 0.46 0.87
N GLN A 36 3.31 0.40 -0.25
CA GLN A 36 3.04 -0.94 -0.77
C GLN A 36 4.18 -1.22 -1.73
N GLY A 37 5.15 -2.04 -1.30
CA GLY A 37 6.20 -2.48 -2.19
C GLY A 37 5.61 -3.11 -3.46
N ASN A 38 6.39 -3.06 -4.53
CA ASN A 38 5.97 -3.62 -5.81
C ASN A 38 5.64 -5.12 -5.71
N MET A 39 6.25 -5.83 -4.74
CA MET A 39 5.97 -7.25 -4.49
C MET A 39 4.59 -7.46 -3.87
N GLU A 40 4.18 -6.66 -2.88
CA GLU A 40 2.83 -6.73 -2.31
C GLU A 40 1.79 -6.42 -3.40
N ALA A 41 2.08 -5.42 -4.24
CA ALA A 41 1.24 -5.08 -5.38
C ALA A 41 1.13 -6.24 -6.38
N ALA A 42 2.25 -6.87 -6.74
CA ALA A 42 2.28 -8.05 -7.59
C ALA A 42 1.45 -9.20 -7.00
N LEU A 43 1.57 -9.46 -5.69
CA LEU A 43 0.83 -10.51 -5.00
C LEU A 43 -0.69 -10.30 -5.12
N ARG A 44 -1.17 -9.06 -4.95
CA ARG A 44 -2.60 -8.73 -5.15
C ARG A 44 -3.05 -8.95 -6.60
N GLN A 45 -2.23 -8.57 -7.57
CA GLN A 45 -2.56 -8.76 -8.98
C GLN A 45 -2.62 -10.25 -9.35
N LEU A 46 -1.70 -11.06 -8.81
CA LEU A 46 -1.72 -12.52 -8.99
C LEU A 46 -2.98 -13.15 -8.37
N GLN A 47 -3.38 -12.74 -7.18
CA GLN A 47 -4.64 -13.19 -6.56
C GLN A 47 -5.86 -12.82 -7.41
N ASN A 48 -5.89 -11.61 -7.98
CA ASN A 48 -6.94 -11.22 -8.91
C ASN A 48 -6.94 -12.07 -10.18
N ALA A 49 -5.76 -12.37 -10.74
CA ALA A 49 -5.63 -13.25 -11.90
C ALA A 49 -6.11 -14.68 -11.61
N LEU A 50 -5.74 -15.24 -10.46
CA LEU A 50 -6.19 -16.57 -10.02
C LEU A 50 -7.71 -16.61 -9.89
N ASN A 51 -8.31 -15.59 -9.27
CA ASN A 51 -9.75 -15.45 -9.17
C ASN A 51 -10.44 -15.36 -10.55
N ALA A 52 -9.84 -14.65 -11.51
CA ALA A 52 -10.35 -14.57 -12.88
C ALA A 52 -10.27 -15.92 -13.60
N LEU A 53 -9.18 -16.67 -13.41
CA LEU A 53 -9.01 -18.02 -13.96
C LEU A 53 -10.04 -18.99 -13.38
N HIS A 54 -10.29 -18.96 -12.07
CA HIS A 54 -11.32 -19.81 -11.45
C HIS A 54 -12.75 -19.52 -11.96
N ARG A 55 -13.03 -18.26 -12.30
CA ARG A 55 -14.33 -17.85 -12.88
C ARG A 55 -14.43 -18.15 -14.37
N ALA A 56 -13.33 -18.44 -15.04
CA ALA A 56 -13.33 -18.69 -16.48
C ALA A 56 -13.93 -20.07 -16.81
N THR A 57 -15.02 -20.06 -17.56
CA THR A 57 -15.53 -21.22 -18.31
C THR A 57 -15.26 -21.03 -19.80
N PRO A 58 -14.90 -22.06 -20.60
CA PRO A 58 -14.47 -23.44 -20.29
C PRO A 58 -12.96 -23.54 -20.01
N ASN A 59 -12.49 -24.71 -19.54
CA ASN A 59 -11.09 -25.07 -19.27
C ASN A 59 -10.10 -24.90 -20.49
N LYS A 60 -10.59 -24.53 -21.67
CA LYS A 60 -9.82 -24.23 -22.92
C LYS A 60 -8.72 -25.26 -23.21
N GLY A 61 -8.97 -26.57 -23.01
CA GLY A 61 -8.00 -27.63 -23.32
C GLY A 61 -6.89 -27.83 -22.29
N GLY A 62 -7.13 -27.51 -21.03
CA GLY A 62 -6.21 -27.67 -19.89
C GLY A 62 -5.45 -26.39 -19.55
N HIS A 63 -5.56 -25.36 -20.39
CA HIS A 63 -4.77 -24.14 -20.24
C HIS A 63 -5.18 -23.30 -19.03
N LYS A 64 -6.46 -23.31 -18.65
CA LYS A 64 -6.94 -22.56 -17.48
C LYS A 64 -6.33 -23.09 -16.19
N GLU A 65 -6.36 -24.41 -16.00
CA GLU A 65 -5.79 -25.11 -14.85
C GLU A 65 -4.27 -24.94 -14.82
N ARG A 66 -3.59 -25.16 -15.96
CA ARG A 66 -2.14 -24.92 -16.06
C ARG A 66 -1.77 -23.47 -15.74
N ALA A 67 -2.57 -22.49 -16.17
CA ALA A 67 -2.34 -21.09 -15.84
C ALA A 67 -2.55 -20.82 -14.34
N ALA A 68 -3.56 -21.44 -13.71
CA ALA A 68 -3.80 -21.31 -12.28
C ALA A 68 -2.62 -21.84 -11.47
N GLU A 69 -2.11 -23.03 -11.81
CA GLU A 69 -0.92 -23.62 -11.17
C GLU A 69 0.31 -22.70 -11.27
N LEU A 70 0.54 -22.09 -12.44
CA LEU A 70 1.65 -21.15 -12.63
C LEU A 70 1.48 -19.86 -11.80
N VAL A 71 0.24 -19.35 -11.70
CA VAL A 71 -0.06 -18.18 -10.87
C VAL A 71 0.16 -18.49 -9.40
N GLU A 72 -0.24 -19.66 -8.92
CA GLU A 72 0.00 -20.09 -7.53
C GLU A 72 1.50 -20.21 -7.22
N GLN A 73 2.29 -20.78 -8.13
CA GLN A 73 3.75 -20.82 -7.99
C GLN A 73 4.35 -19.41 -7.93
N ALA A 74 3.92 -18.51 -8.81
CA ALA A 74 4.39 -17.12 -8.79
C ALA A 74 3.99 -16.40 -7.48
N MET A 75 2.80 -16.66 -6.93
CA MET A 75 2.39 -16.11 -5.63
C MET A 75 3.30 -16.57 -4.51
N ALA A 76 3.70 -17.85 -4.50
CA ALA A 76 4.61 -18.39 -3.49
C ALA A 76 5.99 -17.70 -3.54
N GLU A 77 6.55 -17.51 -4.73
CA GLU A 77 7.84 -16.82 -4.91
C GLU A 77 7.78 -15.35 -4.50
N VAL A 78 6.70 -14.64 -4.86
CA VAL A 78 6.52 -13.23 -4.47
C VAL A 78 6.38 -13.11 -2.95
N GLN A 79 5.63 -14.01 -2.31
CA GLN A 79 5.52 -14.03 -0.85
C GLN A 79 6.87 -14.31 -0.19
N ALA A 80 7.64 -15.26 -0.71
CA ALA A 80 8.99 -15.55 -0.22
C ALA A 80 9.92 -14.32 -0.34
N GLY A 81 9.81 -13.55 -1.43
CA GLY A 81 10.54 -12.29 -1.59
C GLY A 81 10.17 -11.22 -0.56
N ILE A 82 8.87 -11.09 -0.26
CA ILE A 82 8.37 -10.20 0.80
C ILE A 82 8.92 -10.63 2.17
N ASP A 83 8.83 -11.92 2.49
CA ASP A 83 9.29 -12.48 3.77
C ASP A 83 10.82 -12.35 3.91
N TYR A 84 11.56 -12.52 2.82
CA TYR A 84 13.00 -12.30 2.78
C TYR A 84 13.36 -10.83 3.08
N ALA A 85 12.69 -9.88 2.43
CA ALA A 85 12.91 -8.45 2.66
C ALA A 85 12.56 -8.05 4.10
N ALA A 86 11.50 -8.63 4.67
CA ALA A 86 11.11 -8.39 6.06
C ALA A 86 12.15 -8.88 7.08
N THR A 87 12.93 -9.92 6.73
CA THR A 87 13.93 -10.54 7.61
C THR A 87 15.36 -10.02 7.40
N HIS A 88 15.70 -9.54 6.19
CA HIS A 88 17.07 -9.17 5.81
C HIS A 88 17.25 -7.69 5.45
N GLY A 89 16.18 -6.90 5.38
CA GLY A 89 16.17 -5.57 4.79
C GLY A 89 16.17 -5.67 3.26
N GLY A 90 15.22 -5.00 2.60
CA GLY A 90 15.10 -5.00 1.14
C GLY A 90 16.46 -4.66 0.50
N GLY A 91 16.95 -5.58 -0.35
CA GLY A 91 18.32 -5.56 -0.87
C GLY A 91 18.71 -4.34 -1.71
#